data_AF-A0A0K9GDW6-F1
#
_entry.id   AF-A0A0K9GDW6-F1
#
_cell.length_a   1.000
_cell.length_b   1.000
_cell.length_c   1.000
_cell.angle_alpha   90.00
_cell.angle_beta   90.00
_cell.angle_gamma   90.00
#
_symmetry.space_group_name_H-M   'P 1'
#
loop_
_entity.id
_entity.type
_entity.pdbx_description
1 polymer ?
#
loop_
_entity_poly.entity_id
_entity_poly.type
_entity_poly.pdbx_seq_one_letter_code
_entity_poly.pdbx_strand_id
1 'polypeptide(L)' 'MGNCRDCFDGKIYDEQHEQYEKLDREIIRLTEVSHFSYEDAFNRAIRLYPAVKDCPECCGTGKIND' A
#
# COMPACT_ATOMS: atom_id res chain seq x y z
N MET A 1 5.77 20.89 0.18
CA MET A 1 5.28 19.53 -0.15
C MET A 1 5.63 18.61 1.00
N GLY A 2 4.64 18.27 1.81
CA GLY A 2 4.79 17.23 2.83
C GLY A 2 4.58 15.85 2.19
N ASN A 3 5.27 14.83 2.68
CA ASN A 3 4.90 13.46 2.35
C ASN A 3 3.59 13.13 3.07
N CYS A 4 2.64 12.54 2.35
CA CYS A 4 1.42 12.04 2.96
C CYS A 4 1.79 10.86 3.87
N ARG A 5 1.59 10.98 5.19
CA ARG A 5 2.00 9.95 6.17
C ARG A 5 1.07 8.75 6.18
N ASP A 6 -0.15 8.93 5.70
CA ASP A 6 -1.23 7.95 5.74
C ASP A 6 -1.30 7.07 4.47
N CYS A 7 -0.33 7.19 3.55
CA CYS A 7 -0.28 6.34 2.36
C CYS A 7 1.15 5.96 1.94
N PHE A 8 1.24 4.87 1.18
CA PHE A 8 2.47 4.39 0.58
C PHE A 8 2.49 4.81 -0.88
N ASP A 9 3.29 5.84 -1.20
CA ASP A 9 3.40 6.41 -2.55
C ASP A 9 2.03 6.78 -3.16
N GLY A 10 1.15 7.35 -2.33
CA GLY A 10 -0.19 7.74 -2.75
C GLY A 10 -1.22 6.62 -2.72
N LYS A 11 -0.87 5.41 -2.29
CA LYS A 11 -1.80 4.26 -2.25
C LYS A 11 -2.07 3.80 -0.82
N ILE A 12 -3.31 3.38 -0.62
CA ILE A 12 -3.79 2.80 0.64
C ILE A 12 -4.51 1.48 0.36
N TYR A 13 -4.69 0.68 1.40
CA TYR A 13 -5.46 -0.56 1.32
C TYR A 13 -6.91 -0.31 0.92
N ASP A 14 -7.42 -1.19 0.05
CA ASP A 14 -8.84 -1.26 -0.22
C ASP A 14 -9.43 -2.53 0.40
N GLU A 15 -9.89 -2.41 1.65
CA GLU A 15 -10.47 -3.51 2.43
C GLU A 15 -11.74 -4.10 1.82
N GLN A 16 -12.39 -3.36 0.91
CA GLN A 16 -13.60 -3.82 0.21
C GLN A 16 -13.27 -4.62 -1.05
N HIS A 17 -12.01 -4.63 -1.50
CA HIS A 17 -11.61 -5.34 -2.70
C HIS A 17 -11.61 -6.85 -2.46
N GLU A 18 -12.08 -7.64 -3.43
CA GLU A 18 -12.16 -9.11 -3.32
C GLU A 18 -10.80 -9.78 -3.06
N GLN A 19 -9.71 -9.09 -3.41
CA GLN A 19 -8.33 -9.58 -3.25
C GLN A 19 -7.65 -9.03 -2.00
N TYR A 20 -8.34 -8.27 -1.14
CA TYR A 20 -7.76 -7.68 0.06
C TYR A 20 -7.08 -8.72 0.96
N GLU A 21 -7.76 -9.83 1.25
CA GLU A 21 -7.17 -10.90 2.07
C GLU A 21 -5.92 -11.53 1.44
N LYS A 22 -5.83 -11.55 0.10
CA LYS A 22 -4.65 -12.06 -0.60
C LYS A 22 -3.49 -11.07 -0.52
N LEU A 23 -3.78 -9.77 -0.67
CA LEU A 23 -2.80 -8.70 -0.51
C LEU A 23 -2.23 -8.71 0.91
N ASP A 24 -3.09 -8.73 1.92
CA ASP A 24 -2.69 -8.74 3.33
C ASP A 24 -1.79 -9.94 3.66
N ARG A 25 -2.19 -11.15 3.27
CA ARG A 25 -1.36 -12.36 3.46
C ARG A 25 -0.02 -12.29 2.76
N GLU A 26 0.04 -11.76 1.54
CA GLU A 26 1.30 -11.64 0.81
C GLU A 26 2.22 -10.61 1.47
N ILE A 27 1.68 -9.52 2.01
CA ILE A 27 2.46 -8.52 2.74
C ILE A 27 3.02 -9.12 4.02
N ILE A 28 2.19 -9.81 4.82
CA ILE A 28 2.64 -10.54 6.03
C ILE A 28 3.74 -11.54 5.66
N ARG A 29 3.56 -12.29 4.58
CA ARG A 29 4.58 -13.25 4.12
C ARG A 29 5.89 -12.55 3.74
N LEU A 30 5.83 -11.42 3.04
CA LEU A 30 7.02 -10.67 2.61
C LEU A 30 7.75 -10.04 3.81
N THR A 31 7.02 -9.54 4.80
CA THR A 31 7.62 -8.94 6.00
C THR A 31 8.16 -10.00 6.96
N GLU A 32 7.42 -11.07 7.24
CA GLU A 32 7.82 -12.10 8.20
C GLU A 32 8.84 -13.09 7.66
N VAL A 33 8.70 -13.53 6.40
CA VAL A 33 9.55 -14.60 5.84
C VAL A 33 10.75 -14.04 5.09
N SER A 34 10.54 -12.96 4.34
CA SER A 34 11.58 -12.39 3.46
C SER A 34 12.25 -11.16 4.06
N HIS A 35 11.88 -10.76 5.28
CA HIS A 35 12.44 -9.61 6.00
C HIS A 35 12.41 -8.29 5.19
N PHE A 36 11.44 -8.14 4.28
CA PHE A 36 11.25 -6.86 3.59
C PHE A 36 10.74 -5.81 4.56
N SER A 37 11.09 -4.54 4.30
CA SER A 37 10.41 -3.42 4.94
C SER A 37 8.92 -3.46 4.56
N TYR A 38 8.05 -2.94 5.41
CA TYR A 38 6.62 -2.93 5.13
C TYR A 38 6.30 -2.16 3.83
N GLU A 39 7.00 -1.07 3.56
CA GLU A 39 6.86 -0.29 2.32
C GLU A 39 7.27 -1.10 1.08
N ASP A 40 8.41 -1.82 1.14
CA ASP A 40 8.85 -2.69 0.03
C ASP A 40 7.88 -3.86 -0.18
N ALA A 41 7.42 -4.47 0.91
CA ALA A 41 6.45 -5.56 0.89
C ALA A 41 5.14 -5.08 0.25
N PHE A 42 4.63 -3.91 0.66
CA PHE A 42 3.45 -3.29 0.09
C PHE A 42 3.63 -3.02 -1.41
N ASN A 43 4.68 -2.28 -1.80
CA ASN A 43 4.97 -1.94 -3.19
C ASN A 43 5.12 -3.16 -4.11
N ARG A 44 5.56 -4.29 -3.55
CA ARG A 44 5.67 -5.55 -4.27
C ARG A 44 4.34 -6.29 -4.34
N ALA A 45 3.62 -6.38 -3.23
CA ALA A 45 2.36 -7.14 -3.15
C ALA A 45 1.25 -6.48 -3.97
N ILE A 46 1.20 -5.14 -4.04
CA ILE A 46 0.19 -4.41 -4.84
C ILE A 46 0.32 -4.64 -6.35
N ARG A 47 1.50 -5.08 -6.83
CA ARG A 47 1.72 -5.48 -8.23
C ARG A 47 1.07 -6.83 -8.55
N LEU A 48 0.89 -7.67 -7.53
CA LEU A 48 0.27 -9.00 -7.65
C LEU A 48 -1.23 -8.95 -7.33
N TYR A 49 -1.62 -8.14 -6.36
CA TYR A 49 -2.98 -8.00 -5.88
C TYR A 49 -3.35 -6.51 -5.82
N PRO A 50 -4.06 -5.98 -6.84
CA PRO A 50 -4.50 -4.58 -6.88
C PRO A 50 -5.63 -4.24 -5.88
N ALA A 51 -5.59 -4.79 -4.66
CA ALA A 51 -6.50 -4.46 -3.57
C ALA A 51 -6.10 -3.15 -2.86
N VAL A 52 -5.84 -2.12 -3.66
CA VAL A 52 -5.43 -0.80 -3.22
C VAL A 52 -6.20 0.27 -3.95
N LYS A 53 -6.39 1.39 -3.28
CA LYS A 53 -7.01 2.58 -3.83
C LYS A 53 -6.09 3.78 -3.64
N ASP A 54 -6.34 4.81 -4.41
CA ASP A 54 -5.60 6.05 -4.28
C ASP A 54 -6.00 6.74 -2.97
N CYS A 55 -4.99 7.24 -2.26
CA CYS A 55 -5.17 7.95 -1.00
C CYS A 55 -6.02 9.20 -1.25
N PRO A 56 -7.12 9.40 -0.50
CA PRO A 56 -7.99 10.56 -0.69
C PRO A 56 -7.32 11.87 -0.27
N GLU A 57 -6.29 11.82 0.60
CA GLU A 57 -5.61 13.02 1.08
C GLU A 57 -4.64 13.61 0.05
N CYS A 58 -3.87 12.76 -0.63
CA CYS A 58 -2.93 13.19 -1.65
C CYS A 58 -3.37 12.84 -3.09
N CYS A 59 -4.59 12.38 -3.28
CA CYS A 59 -5.16 11.97 -4.56
C CYS A 59 -4.24 11.05 -5.38
N GLY A 60 -3.60 10.06 -4.75
CA GLY A 60 -2.69 9.14 -5.47
C GLY A 60 -1.29 9.67 -5.78
N THR A 61 -0.93 10.88 -5.35
CA THR A 61 0.36 11.52 -5.70
C THR A 61 1.48 11.26 -4.69
N GLY A 62 1.17 10.71 -3.51
CA GLY A 62 2.11 10.55 -2.39
C GLY A 62 2.56 11.85 -1.72
N LYS A 63 2.09 13.01 -2.21
CA LYS A 63 2.50 14.33 -1.75
C LYS A 63 1.28 15.15 -1.36
N ILE A 64 1.28 15.69 -0.14
CA ILE A 64 0.30 16.71 0.24
C ILE A 64 0.86 18.05 -0.22
N ASN A 65 0.15 18.67 -1.16
CA ASN A 65 0.33 20.07 -1.48
C ASN A 65 -0.44 20.86 -0.42
N ASP A 66 0.32 21.53 0.44
CA ASP A 66 -0.19 22.56 1.36
C ASP A 66 -0.79 23.72 0.55
#